data_AF-A0A1Y2ATE8-F1
#
_entry.id   AF-A0A1Y2ATE8-F1
#
_cell.length_a   1.000
_cell.length_b   1.000
_cell.length_c   1.000
_cell.angle_alpha   90.00
_cell.angle_beta   90.00
_cell.angle_gamma   90.00
#
_symmetry.space_group_name_H-M   'P 1'
#
loop_
_entity.id
_entity.type
_entity.pdbx_description
1 polymer ?
#
loop_
_entity_poly.entity_id
_entity_poly.type
_entity_poly.pdbx_seq_one_letter_code
_entity_poly.pdbx_strand_id
1 'polypeptide(L)'
;MDRQLTSPLLITPLGPPTKLSASQTFHQLNTFLQTLPSSPARTQLERLADSLGVETGAIAPSEGDRREADRRAKKAAARLERRQAREALEREMEVDGLEHQVEGLEGDGDGDEDMEEGAVAVEGEQGMDDRGDVEYGDLPEDEDDDEPDNDDERIHEEKE
;
A
#
# COMPACT_ATOMS: atom_id res chain seq x y z
N MET A 1 19.76 8.51 -1.86
CA MET A 1 20.81 9.02 -0.94
C MET A 1 20.33 10.33 -0.34
N ASP A 2 19.81 10.29 0.88
CA ASP A 2 19.53 11.51 1.63
C ASP A 2 20.83 12.27 1.81
N ARG A 3 20.86 13.50 1.31
CA ARG A 3 21.99 14.40 1.54
C ARG A 3 21.98 14.71 3.03
N GLN A 4 22.89 14.07 3.79
CA GLN A 4 23.22 14.52 5.13
C GLN A 4 23.46 16.03 5.06
N LEU A 5 22.65 16.80 5.81
CA LEU A 5 22.87 18.22 5.98
C LEU A 5 24.30 18.38 6.50
N THR A 6 25.17 19.01 5.71
CA THR A 6 26.61 19.12 5.97
C THR A 6 26.93 19.93 7.23
N SER A 7 25.94 20.61 7.79
CA SER A 7 26.04 21.37 9.03
C SER A 7 24.73 21.30 9.84
N PRO A 8 24.81 21.29 11.17
CA PRO A 8 23.64 21.35 12.03
C PRO A 8 22.93 22.70 11.88
N LEU A 9 21.60 22.68 11.82
CA LEU A 9 20.79 23.90 11.83
C LEU A 9 20.88 24.55 13.22
N LEU A 10 21.44 25.75 13.27
CA LEU A 10 21.45 26.56 14.49
C LEU A 10 20.12 27.31 14.64
N ILE A 11 19.26 26.85 15.55
CA ILE A 11 18.00 27.53 15.88
C ILE A 11 18.23 28.43 17.10
N THR A 12 18.24 29.74 16.89
CA THR A 12 18.38 30.73 17.98
C THR A 12 17.01 31.33 18.33
N PRO A 13 16.50 31.17 19.56
CA PRO A 13 15.22 31.75 19.95
C PRO A 13 15.34 33.28 20.01
N LEU A 14 14.41 33.99 19.35
CA LEU A 14 14.35 35.45 19.39
C LEU A 14 13.73 36.00 20.68
N GLY A 15 13.10 35.14 21.48
CA GLY A 15 12.41 35.51 22.72
C GLY A 15 11.80 34.31 23.43
N PRO A 16 11.07 34.55 24.54
CA PRO A 16 10.39 33.48 25.25
C PRO A 16 9.23 32.89 24.43
N PRO A 17 8.90 31.60 24.62
CA PRO A 17 7.78 30.96 23.91
C PRO A 17 6.46 31.61 24.32
N THR A 18 5.62 31.89 23.32
CA THR A 18 4.26 32.43 23.53
C THR A 18 3.24 31.31 23.46
N LYS A 19 2.38 31.20 24.48
CA LYS A 19 1.27 30.23 24.47
C LYS A 19 0.13 30.77 23.60
N LEU A 20 -0.32 29.97 22.65
CA LEU A 20 -1.48 30.27 21.81
C LEU A 20 -2.75 29.70 22.44
N SER A 21 -3.88 30.38 22.25
CA SER A 21 -5.18 29.81 22.61
C SER A 21 -5.61 28.76 21.60
N ALA A 22 -6.47 27.82 21.99
CA ALA A 22 -6.99 26.78 21.09
C ALA A 22 -7.59 27.36 19.80
N SER A 23 -8.33 28.47 19.91
CA SER A 23 -8.91 29.17 18.75
C SER A 23 -7.82 29.75 17.83
N GLN A 24 -6.75 30.34 18.38
CA GLN A 24 -5.63 30.85 17.57
C GLN A 24 -4.87 29.71 16.89
N THR A 25 -4.61 28.62 17.62
CA THR A 25 -3.96 27.43 17.09
C THR A 25 -4.76 26.84 15.93
N PHE A 26 -6.10 26.74 16.07
CA PHE A 26 -6.98 26.26 15.01
C PHE A 26 -6.85 27.11 13.73
N HIS A 27 -6.91 28.44 13.84
CA HIS A 27 -6.79 29.32 12.67
C HIS A 27 -5.42 29.22 11.98
N GLN A 28 -4.34 29.18 12.76
CA GLN A 28 -2.99 29.05 12.23
C GLN A 28 -2.79 27.70 11.54
N LEU A 29 -3.26 26.61 12.17
CA LEU A 29 -3.15 25.27 11.63
C LEU A 29 -3.96 25.12 10.34
N ASN A 30 -5.20 25.63 10.30
CA ASN A 30 -6.04 25.56 9.10
C ASN A 30 -5.44 26.33 7.91
N THR A 31 -4.77 27.45 8.17
CA THR A 31 -4.05 28.21 7.13
C THR A 31 -2.82 27.43 6.65
N PHE A 32 -2.06 26.85 7.56
CA PHE A 32 -0.86 26.07 7.24
C PHE A 32 -1.19 24.80 6.45
N LEU A 33 -2.28 24.10 6.78
CA LEU A 33 -2.71 22.90 6.07
C LEU A 33 -2.96 23.13 4.57
N GLN A 34 -3.37 24.34 4.18
CA GLN A 34 -3.62 24.68 2.77
C GLN A 34 -2.33 24.77 1.93
N THR A 35 -1.18 24.97 2.58
CA THR A 35 0.11 25.09 1.88
C THR A 35 0.89 23.78 1.83
N LEU A 36 0.47 22.76 2.58
CA LEU A 36 1.17 21.48 2.65
C LEU A 36 0.79 20.54 1.50
N PRO A 37 1.74 19.79 0.91
CA PRO A 37 1.41 18.70 0.00
C PRO A 37 0.69 17.56 0.73
N SER A 38 -0.01 16.71 -0.02
CA SER A 38 -0.60 15.48 0.54
C SER A 38 0.49 14.58 1.11
N SER A 39 0.43 14.31 2.41
CA SER A 39 1.34 13.41 3.12
C SER A 39 0.67 12.82 4.36
N PRO A 40 1.19 11.74 4.94
CA PRO A 40 0.68 11.21 6.20
C PRO A 40 0.70 12.24 7.33
N ALA A 41 1.78 13.02 7.43
CA ALA A 41 1.91 14.10 8.40
C ALA A 41 0.83 15.18 8.21
N ARG A 42 0.51 15.54 6.96
CA ARG A 42 -0.59 16.47 6.67
C ARG A 42 -1.92 15.89 7.16
N THR A 43 -2.21 14.62 6.91
CA THR A 43 -3.45 13.97 7.37
C THR A 43 -3.58 13.98 8.91
N GLN A 44 -2.47 13.76 9.62
CA GLN A 44 -2.45 13.87 11.09
C GLN A 44 -2.76 15.30 11.57
N LEU A 45 -2.19 16.30 10.90
CA LEU A 45 -2.47 17.71 11.18
C LEU A 45 -3.92 18.09 10.85
N GLU A 46 -4.52 17.51 9.80
CA GLU A 46 -5.94 17.68 9.46
C GLU A 46 -6.84 17.12 10.57
N ARG A 47 -6.53 15.93 11.11
CA ARG A 47 -7.25 15.36 12.28
C ARG A 47 -7.13 16.24 13.52
N LEU A 48 -5.94 16.78 13.79
CA LEU A 48 -5.73 17.70 14.91
C LEU A 48 -6.53 19.00 14.71
N ALA A 49 -6.56 19.54 13.50
CA ALA A 49 -7.34 20.73 13.17
C ALA A 49 -8.84 20.48 13.31
N ASP A 50 -9.34 19.32 12.88
CA ASP A 50 -10.73 18.92 13.06
C ASP A 50 -11.08 18.82 14.56
N SER A 51 -10.24 18.16 15.38
CA SER A 51 -10.43 18.06 16.83
C SER A 51 -10.45 19.43 17.52
N LEU A 52 -9.49 20.30 17.21
CA LEU A 52 -9.43 21.66 17.75
C LEU A 52 -10.61 22.52 17.26
N GLY A 53 -11.06 22.31 16.02
CA GLY A 53 -12.22 22.99 15.47
C GLY A 53 -13.51 22.61 16.19
N VAL A 54 -13.67 21.34 16.56
CA VAL A 54 -14.80 20.87 17.37
C VAL A 54 -14.74 21.45 18.78
N GLU A 55 -13.57 21.39 19.43
CA GLU A 55 -13.37 21.94 20.79
C GLU A 55 -13.66 23.44 20.86
N THR A 56 -13.26 24.19 19.84
CA THR A 56 -13.46 25.65 19.77
C THR A 56 -14.84 26.05 19.24
N GLY A 57 -15.68 25.08 18.84
CA GLY A 57 -17.00 25.30 18.26
C GLY A 57 -16.98 25.83 16.83
N ALA A 58 -15.82 25.85 16.17
CA ALA A 58 -15.67 26.24 14.77
C ALA A 58 -16.15 25.14 13.79
N ILE A 59 -16.17 23.88 14.24
CA ILE A 59 -16.63 22.71 13.48
C ILE A 59 -17.69 21.99 14.29
N ALA A 60 -18.80 21.62 13.66
CA ALA A 60 -19.81 20.76 14.29
C ALA A 60 -19.24 19.34 14.48
N PRO A 61 -19.52 18.64 15.59
CA PRO A 61 -19.01 17.27 15.80
C PRO A 61 -19.30 16.33 14.61
N SER A 62 -20.52 16.41 14.06
CA SER A 62 -20.93 15.62 12.90
C SER A 62 -20.12 15.89 11.63
N GLU A 63 -19.59 17.11 11.49
CA GLU A 63 -18.73 17.48 10.37
C GLU A 63 -17.32 16.89 10.53
N GLY A 64 -16.80 16.83 11.76
CA GLY A 64 -15.55 16.14 12.07
C GLY A 64 -15.65 14.64 11.73
N ASP A 65 -16.73 13.99 12.17
CA ASP A 65 -16.99 12.58 11.87
C ASP A 65 -17.11 12.31 10.37
N ARG A 66 -17.82 13.19 9.65
CA ARG A 66 -17.98 13.10 8.19
C ARG A 66 -16.62 13.16 7.49
N ARG A 67 -15.75 14.08 7.87
CA ARG A 67 -14.40 14.22 7.27
C ARG A 67 -13.52 13.01 7.55
N GLU A 68 -13.59 12.44 8.76
CA GLU A 68 -12.86 11.20 9.07
C GLU A 68 -13.40 10.02 8.25
N ALA A 69 -14.72 9.90 8.11
CA ALA A 69 -15.35 8.87 7.28
C ALA A 69 -14.92 8.99 5.80
N ASP A 70 -14.93 10.21 5.24
CA ASP A 70 -14.47 10.47 3.87
C ASP A 70 -13.00 10.06 3.67
N ARG A 71 -12.14 10.32 4.67
CA ARG A 71 -10.72 9.92 4.63
C ARG A 71 -10.57 8.39 4.65
N ARG A 72 -11.33 7.69 5.49
CA ARG A 72 -11.34 6.21 5.49
C ARG A 72 -11.85 5.64 4.18
N ALA A 73 -12.94 6.19 3.63
CA ALA A 73 -13.51 5.76 2.36
C ALA A 73 -12.52 5.92 1.21
N LYS A 74 -11.78 7.03 1.15
CA LYS A 74 -10.71 7.23 0.16
C LYS A 74 -9.58 6.20 0.30
N LYS A 75 -9.16 5.89 1.53
CA LYS A 75 -8.14 4.86 1.79
C LYS A 75 -8.63 3.48 1.31
N ALA A 76 -9.88 3.13 1.62
CA ALA A 76 -10.49 1.87 1.18
C ALA A 76 -10.61 1.80 -0.35
N ALA A 77 -11.05 2.88 -1.00
CA ALA A 77 -11.14 2.96 -2.46
C ALA A 77 -9.78 2.80 -3.14
N ALA A 78 -8.73 3.47 -2.64
CA ALA A 78 -7.38 3.33 -3.18
C ALA A 78 -6.82 1.91 -3.01
N ARG A 79 -7.13 1.24 -1.88
CA ARG A 79 -6.77 -0.18 -1.67
C ARG A 79 -7.48 -1.10 -2.67
N LEU A 80 -8.78 -0.89 -2.88
CA LEU A 80 -9.57 -1.66 -3.84
C LEU A 80 -9.05 -1.48 -5.27
N GLU A 81 -8.74 -0.24 -5.67
CA GLU A 81 -8.18 0.05 -6.99
C GLU A 81 -6.83 -0.66 -7.19
N ARG A 82 -5.94 -0.64 -6.18
CA ARG A 82 -4.67 -1.37 -6.23
C ARG A 82 -4.88 -2.89 -6.34
N ARG A 83 -5.89 -3.45 -5.66
CA ARG A 83 -6.25 -4.87 -5.77
C ARG A 83 -6.71 -5.20 -7.20
N GLN A 84 -7.64 -4.42 -7.74
CA GLN A 84 -8.16 -4.61 -9.09
C GLN A 84 -7.07 -4.49 -10.17
N ALA A 85 -6.13 -3.55 -10.01
CA ALA A 85 -5.00 -3.40 -10.92
C ALA A 85 -4.09 -4.63 -10.93
N ARG A 86 -3.87 -5.28 -9.77
CA ARG A 86 -3.08 -6.52 -9.69
C ARG A 86 -3.80 -7.69 -10.36
N GLU A 87 -5.08 -7.88 -10.05
CA GLU A 87 -5.90 -8.94 -10.67
C GLU A 87 -6.03 -8.77 -12.19
N ALA A 88 -6.09 -7.52 -12.69
CA ALA A 88 -6.11 -7.25 -14.12
C ALA A 88 -4.79 -7.62 -14.81
N LEU A 89 -3.65 -7.28 -14.20
CA LEU A 89 -2.33 -7.62 -14.72
C LEU A 89 -2.11 -9.14 -14.72
N GLU A 90 -2.54 -9.84 -13.68
CA GLU A 90 -2.44 -11.29 -13.59
C GLU A 90 -3.26 -11.99 -14.67
N ARG A 91 -4.51 -11.56 -14.91
CA ARG A 91 -5.31 -12.08 -16.02
C ARG A 91 -4.68 -11.81 -17.39
N GLU A 92 -4.05 -10.65 -17.57
CA GLU A 92 -3.37 -10.33 -18.84
C GLU A 92 -2.18 -11.28 -19.07
N MET A 93 -1.39 -11.56 -18.04
CA MET A 93 -0.30 -12.54 -18.11
C MET A 93 -0.81 -13.99 -18.30
N GLU A 94 -1.92 -14.35 -17.68
CA GLU A 94 -2.54 -15.67 -17.88
C GLU A 94 -3.01 -15.86 -19.33
N VAL A 95 -3.66 -14.85 -19.90
CA VAL A 95 -4.12 -14.88 -21.30
C VAL A 95 -2.93 -14.93 -22.26
N ASP A 96 -1.90 -14.11 -22.07
CA ASP A 96 -0.68 -14.13 -22.90
C ASP A 96 0.09 -15.45 -22.76
N GLY A 97 0.16 -16.01 -21.56
CA GLY A 97 0.75 -17.33 -21.30
C GLY A 97 -0.01 -18.46 -22.00
N LEU A 98 -1.34 -18.43 -21.98
CA LEU A 98 -2.18 -19.39 -22.71
C LEU A 98 -2.04 -19.23 -24.23
N GLU A 99 -1.99 -18.00 -24.75
CA GLU A 99 -1.78 -17.72 -26.18
C GLU A 99 -0.42 -18.23 -26.66
N HIS A 100 0.65 -18.00 -25.89
CA HIS A 100 1.99 -18.51 -26.20
C HIS A 100 2.09 -20.04 -26.12
N GLN A 101 1.36 -20.67 -25.18
CA GLN A 101 1.31 -22.13 -25.08
C GLN A 101 0.53 -22.76 -26.24
N VAL A 102 -0.49 -22.08 -26.78
CA VAL A 102 -1.24 -22.51 -27.97
C VAL A 102 -0.39 -22.35 -29.24
N GLU A 103 0.34 -21.25 -29.40
CA GLU A 103 1.24 -21.04 -30.56
C GLU A 103 2.42 -22.03 -30.56
N GLY A 104 2.93 -22.42 -29.38
CA GLY A 104 3.93 -23.48 -29.23
C GLY A 104 3.42 -24.89 -29.57
N LEU A 105 2.10 -25.11 -29.56
CA LEU A 105 1.48 -26.38 -29.98
C LEU A 105 1.18 -26.45 -31.49
N GLU A 106 1.04 -25.31 -32.16
CA GLU A 106 0.82 -25.24 -33.62
C GLU A 106 2.12 -25.20 -34.44
N GLY A 107 3.28 -25.07 -33.77
CA GLY A 107 4.61 -25.04 -34.40
C GLY A 107 5.35 -26.40 -34.53
N ASP A 108 4.83 -27.47 -33.92
CA ASP A 108 5.48 -28.81 -33.90
C ASP A 108 4.78 -29.84 -34.82
N GLY A 109 4.21 -29.34 -35.91
CA GLY A 109 3.69 -30.15 -37.02
C GLY A 109 4.68 -30.24 -38.16
N ASP A 110 5.81 -30.93 -37.98
CA ASP A 110 6.51 -31.75 -39.01
C ASP A 110 7.96 -32.07 -38.56
N GLY A 111 8.20 -33.27 -38.01
CA GLY A 111 9.55 -33.83 -37.94
C GLY A 111 9.82 -34.89 -36.87
N ASP A 112 9.84 -36.15 -37.33
CA ASP A 112 10.47 -37.35 -36.75
C ASP A 112 9.75 -38.20 -35.68
N GLU A 113 9.25 -39.31 -36.22
CA GLU A 113 9.13 -40.66 -35.66
C GLU A 113 10.39 -41.08 -34.86
N ASP A 114 10.27 -41.25 -33.54
CA ASP A 114 10.78 -42.43 -32.79
C ASP A 114 10.64 -42.22 -31.27
N MET A 115 9.60 -42.81 -30.67
CA MET A 115 9.54 -43.06 -29.22
C MET A 115 8.91 -44.43 -28.99
N GLU A 116 9.61 -45.49 -29.44
CA GLU A 116 9.35 -46.85 -29.02
C GLU A 116 10.13 -47.18 -27.73
N GLU A 117 9.41 -47.74 -26.76
CA GLU A 117 9.85 -48.47 -25.56
C GLU A 117 10.55 -47.72 -24.40
N GLY A 118 9.79 -47.55 -23.31
CA GLY A 118 10.33 -47.17 -22.00
C GLY A 118 9.33 -47.37 -20.87
N ALA A 119 8.75 -48.56 -20.73
CA ALA A 119 8.01 -48.94 -19.53
C ALA A 119 8.99 -49.02 -18.34
N VAL A 120 9.09 -47.94 -17.56
CA VAL A 120 9.76 -47.95 -16.24
C VAL A 120 8.67 -48.10 -15.18
N ALA A 121 8.63 -49.29 -14.60
CA ALA A 121 7.76 -49.61 -13.47
C ALA A 121 8.05 -48.67 -12.29
N VAL A 122 6.95 -48.19 -11.72
CA VAL A 122 6.84 -47.49 -10.44
C VAL A 122 7.46 -48.32 -9.32
N GLU A 123 8.46 -47.76 -8.63
CA GLU A 123 8.63 -47.95 -7.18
C GLU A 123 9.39 -46.74 -6.60
N GLY A 124 8.63 -45.83 -5.99
CA GLY A 124 9.16 -44.55 -5.48
C GLY A 124 8.05 -43.60 -5.05
N GLU A 125 7.11 -44.10 -4.26
CA GLU A 125 6.09 -43.31 -3.56
C GLU A 125 6.76 -42.37 -2.55
N GLN A 126 6.53 -41.05 -2.69
CA GLN A 126 6.52 -39.96 -1.69
C GLN A 126 7.06 -38.65 -2.32
N GLY A 127 6.29 -37.61 -2.58
CA GLY A 127 4.86 -37.38 -2.49
C GLY A 127 4.56 -36.20 -3.42
N MET A 128 3.63 -36.39 -4.35
CA MET A 128 2.92 -35.24 -4.90
C MET A 128 2.09 -34.71 -3.74
N ASP A 129 2.55 -33.61 -3.17
CA ASP A 129 1.76 -32.92 -2.17
C ASP A 129 0.66 -32.23 -2.96
N ASP A 130 -0.48 -32.93 -3.06
CA ASP A 130 -1.80 -32.42 -3.33
C ASP A 130 -2.19 -31.45 -2.19
N ARG A 131 -1.33 -30.48 -1.85
CA ARG A 131 -1.70 -29.32 -1.05
C ARG A 131 -2.63 -28.55 -1.94
N GLY A 132 -3.90 -28.93 -1.80
CA GLY A 132 -5.01 -28.26 -2.46
C GLY A 132 -4.81 -26.77 -2.35
N ASP A 133 -5.27 -26.10 -3.41
CA ASP A 133 -5.67 -24.71 -3.41
C ASP A 133 -6.11 -24.29 -2.02
N VAL A 134 -5.18 -23.73 -1.26
CA VAL A 134 -5.58 -22.94 -0.12
C VAL A 134 -5.72 -21.57 -0.71
N GLU A 135 -6.96 -21.23 -1.02
CA GLU A 135 -7.44 -19.88 -1.31
C GLU A 135 -7.13 -18.98 -0.10
N TYR A 136 -5.86 -18.68 0.15
CA TYR A 136 -5.43 -17.63 1.07
C TYR A 136 -5.52 -16.28 0.36
N GLY A 137 -6.71 -15.93 -0.12
CA GLY A 137 -6.89 -14.76 -0.96
C GLY A 137 -8.17 -13.97 -0.72
N ASP A 138 -9.11 -14.46 0.09
CA ASP A 138 -10.37 -13.75 0.32
C ASP A 138 -10.98 -14.01 1.70
N LEU A 139 -10.16 -13.98 2.75
CA LEU A 139 -10.69 -13.57 4.04
C LEU A 139 -10.81 -12.04 4.02
N PRO A 140 -12.02 -11.47 4.20
CA PRO A 140 -12.12 -10.11 4.67
C PRO A 140 -11.61 -10.14 6.12
N GLU A 141 -10.29 -9.97 6.29
CA GLU A 141 -9.71 -9.66 7.58
C GLU A 141 -10.15 -8.25 7.97
N ASP A 142 -11.40 -8.15 8.42
CA ASP A 142 -11.80 -7.15 9.41
C ASP A 142 -11.13 -7.52 10.74
N GLU A 143 -9.80 -7.42 10.83
CA GLU A 143 -9.09 -7.36 12.10
C GLU A 143 -8.02 -6.27 12.00
N ASP A 144 -7.96 -5.46 13.05
CA ASP A 144 -7.16 -4.24 13.20
C ASP A 144 -5.66 -4.42 12.93
N ASP A 145 -5.24 -4.45 11.66
CA ASP A 145 -3.83 -4.31 11.29
C ASP A 145 -3.41 -2.84 11.35
N ASP A 146 -3.19 -2.44 12.60
CA ASP A 146 -2.38 -1.31 13.06
C ASP A 146 -0.89 -1.53 12.69
N GLU A 147 -0.61 -1.94 11.44
CA GLU A 147 0.77 -1.98 10.95
C GLU A 147 1.24 -0.56 10.61
N PRO A 148 2.33 -0.07 11.24
CA PRO A 148 2.95 1.17 10.80
C PRO A 148 3.54 0.95 9.41
N ASP A 149 3.14 1.84 8.49
CA ASP A 149 3.56 1.89 7.08
C ASP A 149 5.07 2.24 6.99
N ASN A 150 5.93 1.27 7.32
CA ASN A 150 7.39 1.36 7.25
C ASN A 150 7.92 0.54 6.08
N ASP A 151 7.45 0.85 4.88
CA ASP A 151 8.02 0.33 3.62
C ASP A 151 8.62 1.45 2.76
N ASP A 152 9.33 2.40 3.40
CA ASP A 152 10.21 3.35 2.70
C ASP A 152 11.71 3.17 3.05
N GLU A 153 12.11 2.16 3.84
CA GLU A 153 13.52 1.97 4.27
C GLU A 153 14.16 0.61 3.93
N ARG A 154 13.59 -0.20 3.01
CA ARG A 154 14.21 -1.49 2.60
C ARG A 154 14.82 -1.51 1.20
N ILE A 155 15.21 -0.34 0.68
CA ILE A 155 16.13 -0.26 -0.46
C ILE A 155 17.45 0.30 0.06
N HIS A 156 18.33 -0.57 0.56
CA HIS A 156 19.80 -0.43 0.66
C HIS A 156 20.37 -1.22 1.86
N GLU A 157 20.09 -2.51 1.95
CA GLU A 157 21.10 -3.45 2.45
C GLU A 157 21.37 -4.45 1.32
N GLU A 158 22.64 -4.83 1.20
CA GLU A 158 23.24 -5.69 0.16
C GLU A 158 23.65 -4.99 -1.14
N LYS A 159 24.85 -4.41 -1.09
CA LYS A 159 25.96 -4.85 -1.96
C LYS A 159 27.28 -4.46 -1.32
N GLU A 160 28.07 -5.50 -1.02
CA GLU A 160 29.49 -5.46 -0.64
C GLU A 160 30.33 -4.58 -1.59
#